data_AF-A0A3S0CQP0-F1
#
_entry.id   AF-A0A3S0CQP0-F1
#
_cell.length_a   1.000
_cell.length_b   1.000
_cell.length_c   1.000
_cell.angle_alpha   90.00
_cell.angle_beta   90.00
_cell.angle_gamma   90.00
#
_symmetry.space_group_name_H-M   'P 1'
#
loop_
_entity.id
_entity.type
_entity.pdbx_description
1 polymer ?
#
loop_
_entity_poly.entity_id
_entity_poly.type
_entity_poly.pdbx_seq_one_letter_code
_entity_poly.pdbx_strand_id
1 'polypeptide(L)'
;MATLAKAPAKKAAAKKSAGSATVAKSVKASPVSATTLTITSKNYSSWSLRGWLLTRFAGLPFEEHVLPPDDPSTRAEILLLSSSILVPCLNHNGISVWDTLAIAEYLNEVCPDAKLLPADAKARAHCRAISGEMHSGFSALRSSLPMNLRGHFPKFKIWSRAQADIDRITAIWRDCIETYGGPFLFGKQRTIADAMYAPVCTRFATYDVPLDKVCQAYCELMLGQPEMKEWIKGAKSEPIDIDELDVEF
;
A
#
# COMPACT_ATOMS: atom_id res chain seq x y z
N MET A 1 95.31 -36.62 30.32
CA MET A 1 94.85 -37.80 31.09
C MET A 1 93.34 -37.69 31.28
N ALA A 2 92.66 -38.83 31.25
CA ALA A 2 91.27 -39.10 31.62
C ALA A 2 90.14 -38.75 30.63
N THR A 3 89.73 -39.83 29.97
CA THR A 3 88.56 -40.21 29.19
C THR A 3 87.22 -40.13 29.96
N LEU A 4 86.08 -40.06 29.24
CA LEU A 4 84.79 -40.81 29.38
C LEU A 4 83.64 -39.96 28.77
N ALA A 5 83.04 -40.24 27.59
CA ALA A 5 82.21 -41.36 27.10
C ALA A 5 80.67 -41.08 27.13
N LYS A 6 80.06 -40.97 25.92
CA LYS A 6 78.73 -41.44 25.41
C LYS A 6 77.42 -41.08 26.20
N ALA A 7 76.22 -40.85 25.65
CA ALA A 7 75.56 -41.08 24.33
C ALA A 7 74.22 -40.24 24.24
N PRO A 8 73.17 -40.58 23.45
CA PRO A 8 72.75 -39.84 22.23
C PRO A 8 71.31 -39.27 22.26
N ALA A 9 70.90 -38.40 21.31
CA ALA A 9 69.51 -38.38 20.79
C ALA A 9 69.25 -37.42 19.61
N LYS A 10 68.71 -38.02 18.54
CA LYS A 10 67.56 -37.61 17.69
C LYS A 10 67.62 -36.35 16.82
N LYS A 11 67.59 -36.63 15.51
CA LYS A 11 67.28 -35.73 14.37
C LYS A 11 65.92 -35.04 14.54
N ALA A 12 65.91 -33.72 14.38
CA ALA A 12 64.68 -32.94 14.16
C ALA A 12 64.36 -32.91 12.66
N ALA A 13 63.16 -33.37 12.30
CA ALA A 13 62.62 -33.33 10.94
C ALA A 13 61.64 -32.15 10.80
N ALA A 14 61.72 -31.47 9.66
CA ALA A 14 60.93 -30.30 9.28
C ALA A 14 59.42 -30.60 9.18
N LYS A 15 58.59 -29.71 9.74
CA LYS A 15 57.14 -29.67 9.49
C LYS A 15 56.85 -28.79 8.27
N LYS A 16 56.34 -29.40 7.20
CA LYS A 16 55.67 -28.70 6.08
C LYS A 16 54.25 -28.30 6.52
N SER A 17 53.87 -27.06 6.20
CA SER A 17 52.51 -26.54 6.33
C SER A 17 51.59 -27.19 5.28
N ALA A 18 50.44 -27.70 5.73
CA ALA A 18 49.35 -28.12 4.84
C ALA A 18 48.41 -26.93 4.64
N GLY A 19 48.22 -26.55 3.37
CA GLY A 19 47.24 -25.55 2.96
C GLY A 19 45.82 -26.09 3.15
N SER A 20 44.97 -25.26 3.77
CA SER A 20 43.53 -25.51 3.88
C SER A 20 42.87 -25.19 2.53
N ALA A 21 42.31 -26.21 1.88
CA ALA A 21 41.46 -26.03 0.71
C ALA A 21 40.02 -25.75 1.18
N THR A 22 39.58 -24.51 1.03
CA THR A 22 38.19 -24.10 1.29
C THR A 22 37.31 -24.54 0.12
N VAL A 23 36.41 -25.49 0.38
CA VAL A 23 35.36 -25.91 -0.57
C VAL A 23 34.34 -24.77 -0.68
N ALA A 24 34.27 -24.12 -1.84
CA ALA A 24 33.22 -23.17 -2.16
C ALA A 24 31.87 -23.91 -2.25
N LYS A 25 31.00 -23.70 -1.24
CA LYS A 25 29.60 -24.13 -1.30
C LYS A 25 28.86 -23.24 -2.29
N SER A 26 28.37 -23.84 -3.37
CA SER A 26 27.38 -23.25 -4.27
C SER A 26 26.15 -22.83 -3.46
N VAL A 27 25.87 -21.53 -3.43
CA VAL A 27 24.65 -20.97 -2.85
C VAL A 27 23.52 -21.28 -3.83
N LYS A 28 22.66 -22.23 -3.47
CA LYS A 28 21.38 -22.42 -4.17
C LYS A 28 20.60 -21.11 -4.06
N ALA A 29 20.18 -20.54 -5.19
CA ALA A 29 19.21 -19.47 -5.20
C ALA A 29 17.97 -19.92 -4.42
N SER A 30 17.60 -19.15 -3.40
CA SER A 30 16.36 -19.35 -2.66
C SER A 30 15.18 -19.33 -3.64
N PRO A 31 14.13 -20.17 -3.46
CA PRO A 31 12.95 -20.09 -4.29
C PRO A 31 12.39 -18.67 -4.22
N VAL A 32 12.13 -18.06 -5.38
CA VAL A 32 11.49 -16.74 -5.47
C VAL A 32 10.17 -16.85 -4.72
N SER A 33 10.07 -16.20 -3.56
CA SER A 33 8.84 -16.17 -2.77
C SER A 33 7.74 -15.55 -3.63
N ALA A 34 6.55 -16.15 -3.64
CA ALA A 34 5.39 -15.61 -4.34
C ALA A 34 5.14 -14.14 -3.93
N THR A 35 4.78 -13.29 -4.89
CA THR A 35 4.41 -11.90 -4.62
C THR A 35 3.12 -11.88 -3.81
N THR A 36 3.13 -11.26 -2.63
CA THR A 36 1.94 -11.15 -1.79
C THR A 36 1.65 -9.70 -1.43
N LEU A 37 0.37 -9.37 -1.33
CA LEU A 37 -0.09 -8.13 -0.73
C LEU A 37 -0.90 -8.47 0.52
N THR A 38 -0.32 -8.19 1.68
CA THR A 38 -1.05 -8.30 2.94
C THR A 38 -2.02 -7.14 3.05
N ILE A 39 -3.28 -7.43 3.36
CA ILE A 39 -4.37 -6.46 3.55
C ILE A 39 -5.20 -6.84 4.79
N THR A 40 -5.98 -5.89 5.28
CA THR A 40 -7.02 -6.07 6.31
C THR A 40 -8.41 -6.13 5.65
N SER A 41 -9.47 -5.63 6.33
CA SER A 41 -10.85 -5.63 5.80
C SER A 41 -10.97 -4.77 4.54
N LYS A 42 -11.52 -5.36 3.46
CA LYS A 42 -11.92 -4.65 2.25
C LYS A 42 -13.07 -3.67 2.51
N ASN A 43 -13.92 -3.93 3.50
CA ASN A 43 -15.02 -3.03 3.86
C ASN A 43 -14.56 -1.73 4.52
N TYR A 44 -13.59 -1.81 5.44
CA TYR A 44 -13.20 -0.68 6.30
C TYR A 44 -11.84 -0.06 5.93
N SER A 45 -10.93 -0.83 5.32
CA SER A 45 -9.56 -0.38 5.10
C SER A 45 -9.36 0.47 3.84
N SER A 46 -9.31 1.79 4.04
CA SER A 46 -8.90 2.71 2.96
C SER A 46 -7.43 2.55 2.55
N TRP A 47 -6.56 2.12 3.48
CA TRP A 47 -5.14 1.91 3.21
C TRP A 47 -4.91 0.67 2.36
N SER A 48 -5.55 -0.45 2.72
CA SER A 48 -5.50 -1.67 1.94
C SER A 48 -6.02 -1.47 0.52
N LEU A 49 -7.13 -0.72 0.35
CA LEU A 49 -7.67 -0.38 -0.97
C LEU A 49 -6.63 0.37 -1.82
N ARG A 50 -5.92 1.36 -1.25
CA ARG A 50 -4.87 2.12 -1.97
C ARG A 50 -3.74 1.20 -2.43
N GLY A 51 -3.17 0.41 -1.52
CA GLY A 51 -2.09 -0.52 -1.86
C GLY A 51 -2.52 -1.54 -2.91
N TRP A 52 -3.74 -2.06 -2.79
CA TRP A 52 -4.29 -3.01 -3.74
C TRP A 52 -4.49 -2.40 -5.13
N LEU A 53 -5.08 -1.20 -5.22
CA LEU A 53 -5.24 -0.50 -6.50
C LEU A 53 -3.89 -0.18 -7.13
N LEU A 54 -2.90 0.26 -6.35
CA LEU A 54 -1.55 0.53 -6.86
C LEU A 54 -0.93 -0.72 -7.50
N THR A 55 -0.97 -1.87 -6.82
CA THR A 55 -0.43 -3.12 -7.36
C THR A 55 -1.20 -3.59 -8.59
N ARG A 56 -2.54 -3.43 -8.60
CA ARG A 56 -3.38 -3.75 -9.77
C ARG A 56 -3.11 -2.82 -10.95
N PHE A 57 -2.94 -1.52 -10.71
CA PHE A 57 -2.62 -0.53 -11.74
C PHE A 57 -1.22 -0.77 -12.33
N ALA A 58 -0.28 -1.24 -11.51
CA ALA A 58 1.06 -1.64 -11.94
C ALA A 58 1.05 -2.87 -12.87
N GLY A 59 -0.05 -3.65 -12.88
CA GLY A 59 -0.13 -4.91 -13.60
C GLY A 59 0.74 -6.02 -12.99
N LEU A 60 1.24 -5.84 -11.76
CA LEU A 60 2.02 -6.85 -11.06
C LEU A 60 1.08 -7.95 -10.54
N PRO A 61 1.28 -9.23 -10.90
CA PRO A 61 0.52 -10.33 -10.31
C PRO A 61 0.89 -10.51 -8.83
N PHE A 62 -0.12 -10.70 -7.98
CA PHE A 62 0.07 -10.92 -6.55
C PHE A 62 -1.04 -11.78 -5.97
N GLU A 63 -0.75 -12.43 -4.85
CA GLU A 63 -1.72 -13.10 -4.01
C GLU A 63 -2.14 -12.17 -2.85
N GLU A 64 -3.44 -12.13 -2.57
CA GLU A 64 -3.96 -11.40 -1.41
C GLU A 64 -3.79 -12.23 -0.14
N HIS A 65 -3.19 -11.63 0.89
CA HIS A 65 -3.15 -12.23 2.22
C HIS A 65 -3.96 -11.35 3.17
N VAL A 66 -5.24 -11.72 3.37
CA VAL A 66 -6.15 -10.98 4.25
C VAL A 66 -5.90 -11.40 5.70
N LEU A 67 -5.58 -10.45 6.57
CA LEU A 67 -5.42 -10.71 7.99
C LEU A 67 -6.78 -11.06 8.64
N PRO A 68 -6.81 -12.00 9.60
CA PRO A 68 -8.01 -12.35 10.33
C PRO A 68 -8.68 -11.15 11.03
N PRO A 69 -10.00 -11.15 11.26
CA PRO A 69 -10.71 -10.07 11.98
C PRO A 69 -10.23 -9.85 13.42
N ASP A 70 -9.80 -10.91 14.10
CA ASP A 70 -9.27 -10.91 15.47
C ASP A 70 -7.80 -10.49 15.55
N ASP A 71 -7.11 -10.36 14.41
CA ASP A 71 -5.77 -9.79 14.36
C ASP A 71 -5.78 -8.36 14.92
N PRO A 72 -4.86 -7.99 15.84
CA PRO A 72 -4.81 -6.65 16.42
C PRO A 72 -4.80 -5.53 15.38
N SER A 73 -4.24 -5.79 14.19
CA SER A 73 -4.18 -4.84 13.08
C SER A 73 -5.52 -4.59 12.44
N THR A 74 -6.22 -5.68 12.14
CA THR A 74 -7.58 -5.61 11.61
C THR A 74 -8.50 -4.94 12.63
N ARG A 75 -8.37 -5.30 13.92
CA ARG A 75 -9.21 -4.74 15.00
C ARG A 75 -8.95 -3.26 15.24
N ALA A 76 -7.69 -2.82 15.26
CA ALA A 76 -7.36 -1.39 15.40
C ALA A 76 -7.90 -0.57 14.23
N GLU A 77 -7.92 -1.11 13.02
CA GLU A 77 -8.48 -0.41 11.86
C GLU A 77 -10.01 -0.36 11.87
N ILE A 78 -10.67 -1.46 12.22
CA ILE A 78 -12.13 -1.52 12.40
C ILE A 78 -12.58 -0.49 13.42
N LEU A 79 -11.85 -0.38 14.55
CA LEU A 79 -12.15 0.56 15.62
C LEU A 79 -11.63 1.99 15.34
N LEU A 80 -11.06 2.24 14.15
CA LEU A 80 -10.47 3.54 13.76
C LEU A 80 -9.35 4.02 14.72
N LEU A 81 -8.74 3.10 15.47
CA LEU A 81 -7.80 3.40 16.56
C LEU A 81 -6.37 3.68 16.09
N SER A 82 -5.92 3.20 14.93
CA SER A 82 -4.59 3.51 14.39
C SER A 82 -4.42 3.09 12.93
N SER A 83 -3.66 3.89 12.16
CA SER A 83 -3.14 3.55 10.83
C SER A 83 -1.71 2.99 10.86
N SER A 84 -1.12 2.78 12.04
CA SER A 84 0.33 2.52 12.20
C SER A 84 0.74 1.05 12.12
N ILE A 85 -0.04 0.23 11.44
CA ILE A 85 0.27 -1.18 11.31
C ILE A 85 0.71 -1.38 9.87
N LEU A 86 1.74 -2.19 9.66
CA LEU A 86 2.52 -2.33 8.45
C LEU A 86 1.71 -2.91 7.27
N VAL A 87 0.46 -2.51 7.10
CA VAL A 87 -0.56 -3.02 6.18
C VAL A 87 -1.21 -1.80 5.49
N PRO A 88 -1.27 -1.76 4.15
CA PRO A 88 -0.84 -2.81 3.23
C PRO A 88 0.68 -3.05 3.23
N CYS A 89 1.08 -4.30 3.05
CA CYS A 89 2.48 -4.71 2.88
C CYS A 89 2.62 -5.47 1.57
N LEU A 90 3.40 -4.94 0.63
CA LEU A 90 3.77 -5.66 -0.58
C LEU A 90 5.07 -6.44 -0.31
N ASN A 91 5.03 -7.76 -0.47
CA ASN A 91 6.22 -8.60 -0.52
C ASN A 91 6.49 -9.00 -1.97
N HIS A 92 7.61 -8.58 -2.53
CA HIS A 92 7.99 -8.88 -3.91
C HIS A 92 9.51 -9.10 -4.00
N ASN A 93 9.95 -10.24 -4.55
CA ASN A 93 11.36 -10.60 -4.69
C ASN A 93 12.18 -10.49 -3.40
N GLY A 94 11.58 -10.87 -2.26
CA GLY A 94 12.22 -10.80 -0.94
C GLY A 94 12.31 -9.40 -0.32
N ILE A 95 11.71 -8.39 -0.95
CA ILE A 95 11.58 -7.03 -0.41
C ILE A 95 10.17 -6.86 0.16
N SER A 96 10.10 -6.44 1.41
CA SER A 96 8.84 -6.03 2.06
C SER A 96 8.74 -4.51 2.04
N VAL A 97 7.66 -3.99 1.44
CA VAL A 97 7.38 -2.56 1.36
C VAL A 97 6.04 -2.30 2.04
N TRP A 98 6.09 -1.63 3.18
CA TRP A 98 4.94 -1.13 3.92
C TRP A 98 4.92 0.40 3.81
N ASP A 99 3.74 1.00 3.73
CA ASP A 99 3.44 2.37 3.32
C ASP A 99 2.98 2.50 1.85
N THR A 100 1.82 3.13 1.65
CA THR A 100 1.21 3.25 0.31
C THR A 100 2.01 4.09 -0.67
N LEU A 101 2.71 5.14 -0.23
CA LEU A 101 3.55 5.93 -1.13
C LEU A 101 4.85 5.18 -1.44
N ALA A 102 5.42 4.49 -0.46
CA ALA A 102 6.58 3.63 -0.68
C ALA A 102 6.26 2.49 -1.67
N ILE A 103 5.10 1.84 -1.51
CA ILE A 103 4.59 0.83 -2.47
C ILE A 103 4.45 1.46 -3.86
N ALA A 104 3.88 2.66 -3.96
CA ALA A 104 3.68 3.33 -5.23
C ALA A 104 5.00 3.64 -5.97
N GLU A 105 6.01 4.16 -5.26
CA GLU A 105 7.33 4.42 -5.84
C GLU A 105 8.06 3.12 -6.19
N TYR A 106 8.01 2.10 -5.32
CA TYR A 106 8.57 0.78 -5.60
C TYR A 106 7.98 0.18 -6.89
N LEU A 107 6.64 0.21 -7.04
CA LEU A 107 5.97 -0.26 -8.24
C LEU A 107 6.32 0.57 -9.48
N ASN A 108 6.56 1.88 -9.33
CA ASN A 108 7.04 2.71 -10.44
C ASN A 108 8.47 2.35 -10.87
N GLU A 109 9.31 1.85 -9.96
CA GLU A 109 10.65 1.35 -10.27
C GLU A 109 10.64 -0.05 -10.91
N VAL A 110 9.83 -0.98 -10.39
CA VAL A 110 9.82 -2.37 -10.87
C VAL A 110 8.84 -2.63 -12.01
N CYS A 111 7.86 -1.76 -12.21
CA CYS A 111 6.88 -1.81 -13.30
C CYS A 111 6.78 -0.45 -14.04
N PRO A 112 7.88 0.07 -14.62
CA PRO A 112 7.90 1.42 -15.21
C PRO A 112 6.92 1.57 -16.39
N ASP A 113 6.64 0.49 -17.11
CA ASP A 113 5.71 0.48 -18.25
C ASP A 113 4.25 0.73 -17.85
N ALA A 114 3.92 0.55 -16.57
CA ALA A 114 2.60 0.86 -16.03
C ALA A 114 2.31 2.37 -15.96
N LYS A 115 3.36 3.22 -16.03
CA LYS A 115 3.26 4.68 -16.08
C LYS A 115 2.38 5.25 -14.97
N LEU A 116 2.58 4.76 -13.75
CA LEU A 116 1.84 5.20 -12.55
C LEU A 116 2.04 6.69 -12.24
N LEU A 117 3.05 7.33 -12.83
CA LEU A 117 3.31 8.76 -12.77
C LEU A 117 3.32 9.38 -14.17
N PRO A 118 2.91 10.67 -14.30
CA PRO A 118 3.05 11.41 -15.53
C PRO A 118 4.50 11.47 -16.04
N ALA A 119 4.67 11.52 -17.36
CA ALA A 119 5.99 11.64 -17.99
C ALA A 119 6.60 13.04 -17.82
N ASP A 120 5.78 14.08 -17.88
CA ASP A 120 6.21 15.46 -17.66
C ASP A 120 6.62 15.69 -16.18
N ALA A 121 7.72 16.41 -15.97
CA ALA A 121 8.29 16.61 -14.64
C ALA A 121 7.38 17.46 -13.74
N LYS A 122 6.72 18.49 -14.29
CA LYS A 122 5.81 19.36 -13.52
C LYS A 122 4.55 18.60 -13.11
N ALA A 123 3.93 17.88 -14.04
CA ALA A 123 2.78 17.03 -13.76
C ALA A 123 3.12 15.92 -12.75
N ARG A 124 4.30 15.30 -12.87
CA ARG A 124 4.76 14.27 -11.92
C ARG A 124 4.99 14.82 -10.52
N ALA A 125 5.58 16.02 -10.40
CA ALA A 125 5.74 16.68 -9.11
C ALA A 125 4.38 16.99 -8.47
N HIS A 126 3.42 17.48 -9.26
CA HIS A 126 2.05 17.74 -8.78
C HIS A 126 1.35 16.45 -8.35
N CYS A 127 1.45 15.36 -9.13
CA CYS A 127 0.90 14.05 -8.79
C CYS A 127 1.41 13.53 -7.44
N ARG A 128 2.72 13.65 -7.18
CA ARG A 128 3.30 13.30 -5.89
C ARG A 128 2.84 14.21 -4.76
N ALA A 129 2.76 15.52 -4.99
CA ALA A 129 2.35 16.48 -3.98
C ALA A 129 0.94 16.18 -3.44
N ILE A 130 -0.04 15.99 -4.33
CA ILE A 130 -1.42 15.72 -3.91
C ILE A 130 -1.61 14.31 -3.35
N SER A 131 -0.79 13.36 -3.81
CA SER A 131 -0.76 12.00 -3.24
C SER A 131 -0.22 12.04 -1.80
N GLY A 132 0.83 12.83 -1.57
CA GLY A 132 1.37 13.13 -0.24
C GLY A 132 0.37 13.83 0.66
N GLU A 133 -0.32 14.85 0.16
CA GLU A 133 -1.39 15.54 0.89
C GLU A 133 -2.52 14.57 1.28
N MET A 134 -2.92 13.68 0.36
CA MET A 134 -3.94 12.64 0.63
C MET A 134 -3.44 11.51 1.54
N HIS A 135 -2.13 11.33 1.65
CA HIS A 135 -1.51 10.37 2.56
C HIS A 135 -1.48 10.93 3.99
N SER A 136 -0.99 12.16 4.20
CA SER A 136 -0.76 12.73 5.54
C SER A 136 -1.83 13.70 6.06
N GLY A 137 -2.66 14.28 5.19
CA GLY A 137 -3.68 15.29 5.52
C GLY A 137 -5.07 14.70 5.73
N PHE A 138 -6.14 15.50 5.71
CA PHE A 138 -7.57 15.09 5.69
C PHE A 138 -8.06 14.16 6.82
N SER A 139 -7.53 14.34 8.04
CA SER A 139 -7.93 13.53 9.19
C SER A 139 -9.40 13.73 9.57
N ALA A 140 -9.92 14.96 9.48
CA ALA A 140 -11.30 15.25 9.84
C ALA A 140 -12.30 14.54 8.92
N LEU A 141 -12.04 14.52 7.61
CA LEU A 141 -12.81 13.71 6.67
C LEU A 141 -12.76 12.22 7.04
N ARG A 142 -11.57 11.66 7.25
CA ARG A 142 -11.44 10.21 7.50
C ARG A 142 -12.11 9.75 8.79
N SER A 143 -12.07 10.58 9.84
CA SER A 143 -12.74 10.29 11.10
C SER A 143 -14.25 10.50 11.02
N SER A 144 -14.73 11.51 10.27
CA SER A 144 -16.17 11.82 10.19
C SER A 144 -16.91 10.94 9.18
N LEU A 145 -16.22 10.53 8.11
CA LEU A 145 -16.74 9.69 7.03
C LEU A 145 -15.76 8.51 6.85
N PRO A 146 -15.74 7.53 7.77
CA PRO A 146 -14.93 6.33 7.61
C PRO A 146 -15.35 5.50 6.39
N MET A 147 -14.49 4.60 5.90
CA MET A 147 -14.90 3.75 4.79
C MET A 147 -15.87 2.70 5.30
N ASN A 148 -17.02 2.55 4.66
CA ASN A 148 -17.92 1.42 4.89
C ASN A 148 -18.65 1.11 3.58
N LEU A 149 -18.15 0.12 2.83
CA LEU A 149 -18.65 -0.25 1.50
C LEU A 149 -19.96 -1.07 1.55
N ARG A 150 -20.37 -1.50 2.74
CA ARG A 150 -21.65 -2.15 3.01
C ARG A 150 -22.71 -1.16 3.49
N GLY A 151 -22.29 -0.01 4.02
CA GLY A 151 -23.16 1.06 4.50
C GLY A 151 -23.64 1.98 3.39
N HIS A 152 -24.76 2.63 3.64
CA HIS A 152 -25.27 3.77 2.87
C HIS A 152 -26.04 4.68 3.82
N PHE A 153 -25.59 5.93 3.95
CA PHE A 153 -26.04 6.88 4.95
C PHE A 153 -26.51 8.17 4.28
N PRO A 154 -27.71 8.16 3.66
CA PRO A 154 -28.24 9.34 2.99
C PRO A 154 -28.49 10.47 4.00
N LYS A 155 -28.25 11.72 3.58
CA LYS A 155 -28.44 12.92 4.41
C LYS A 155 -27.57 12.95 5.68
N PHE A 156 -26.42 12.28 5.67
CA PHE A 156 -25.47 12.33 6.77
C PHE A 156 -25.01 13.77 7.04
N LYS A 157 -24.97 14.16 8.32
CA LYS A 157 -24.60 15.53 8.69
C LYS A 157 -23.08 15.71 8.65
N ILE A 158 -22.61 16.55 7.75
CA ILE A 158 -21.19 16.91 7.62
C ILE A 158 -20.90 18.15 8.48
N TRP A 159 -19.92 18.05 9.36
CA TRP A 159 -19.48 19.15 10.22
C TRP A 159 -18.40 19.99 9.55
N SER A 160 -18.22 21.23 10.00
CA SER A 160 -17.38 22.25 9.34
C SER A 160 -15.94 21.81 9.06
N ARG A 161 -15.30 21.04 9.94
CA ARG A 161 -13.94 20.54 9.72
C ARG A 161 -13.87 19.50 8.59
N ALA A 162 -14.82 18.56 8.54
CA ALA A 162 -14.89 17.60 7.45
C ALA A 162 -15.29 18.29 6.13
N GLN A 163 -16.14 19.33 6.20
CA GLN A 163 -16.49 20.12 5.02
C GLN A 163 -15.26 20.83 4.43
N ALA A 164 -14.39 21.42 5.25
CA ALA A 164 -13.16 22.05 4.76
C ALA A 164 -12.23 21.05 4.03
N ASP A 165 -12.12 19.83 4.53
CA ASP A 165 -11.39 18.75 3.87
C ASP A 165 -12.03 18.38 2.52
N ILE A 166 -13.36 18.27 2.46
CA ILE A 166 -14.11 17.99 1.21
C ILE A 166 -13.89 19.10 0.20
N ASP A 167 -13.97 20.36 0.62
CA ASP A 167 -13.78 21.52 -0.24
C ASP A 167 -12.36 21.54 -0.83
N ARG A 168 -11.35 21.22 -0.02
CA ARG A 168 -9.96 21.11 -0.49
C ARG A 168 -9.79 19.97 -1.49
N ILE A 169 -10.33 18.78 -1.22
CA ILE A 169 -10.22 17.63 -2.12
C ILE A 169 -10.89 17.91 -3.47
N THR A 170 -12.11 18.43 -3.43
CA THR A 170 -12.85 18.75 -4.67
C THR A 170 -12.15 19.86 -5.46
N ALA A 171 -11.51 20.82 -4.79
CA ALA A 171 -10.67 21.82 -5.45
C ALA A 171 -9.45 21.19 -6.14
N ILE A 172 -8.76 20.25 -5.48
CA ILE A 172 -7.65 19.49 -6.09
C ILE A 172 -8.13 18.75 -7.34
N TRP A 173 -9.27 18.06 -7.26
CA TRP A 173 -9.80 17.30 -8.40
C TRP A 173 -10.16 18.18 -9.57
N ARG A 174 -10.86 19.30 -9.33
CA ARG A 174 -11.19 20.27 -10.37
C ARG A 174 -9.93 20.82 -11.04
N ASP A 175 -8.95 21.29 -10.25
CA ASP A 175 -7.69 21.84 -10.75
C ASP A 175 -6.93 20.82 -11.61
N CYS A 176 -6.86 19.56 -11.15
CA CYS A 176 -6.23 18.47 -11.89
C CYS A 176 -6.95 18.17 -13.22
N ILE A 177 -8.27 18.00 -13.18
CA ILE A 177 -9.07 17.69 -14.38
C ILE A 177 -9.01 18.85 -15.39
N GLU A 178 -9.09 20.10 -14.93
CA GLU A 178 -8.97 21.29 -15.78
C GLU A 178 -7.57 21.40 -16.39
N THR A 179 -6.53 21.21 -15.59
CA THR A 179 -5.13 21.36 -16.02
C THR A 179 -4.67 20.24 -16.96
N TYR A 180 -5.08 19.00 -16.70
CA TYR A 180 -4.57 17.81 -17.40
C TYR A 180 -5.58 17.17 -18.35
N GLY A 181 -6.80 17.70 -18.42
CA GLY A 181 -7.83 17.34 -19.42
C GLY A 181 -8.66 16.10 -19.09
N GLY A 182 -8.45 15.45 -17.94
CA GLY A 182 -9.23 14.30 -17.51
C GLY A 182 -9.14 13.06 -18.43
N PRO A 183 -9.96 12.02 -18.17
CA PRO A 183 -10.97 11.95 -17.13
C PRO A 183 -10.41 11.53 -15.75
N PHE A 184 -9.19 10.99 -15.70
CA PHE A 184 -8.44 10.78 -14.46
C PHE A 184 -7.69 12.05 -14.07
N LEU A 185 -7.19 12.12 -12.83
CA LEU A 185 -6.61 13.35 -12.28
C LEU A 185 -5.46 13.89 -13.13
N PHE A 186 -4.65 13.03 -13.75
CA PHE A 186 -3.55 13.46 -14.63
C PHE A 186 -3.75 13.10 -16.10
N GLY A 187 -5.02 13.09 -16.56
CA GLY A 187 -5.39 12.94 -17.96
C GLY A 187 -6.01 11.58 -18.27
N LYS A 188 -5.64 11.01 -19.43
CA LYS A 188 -6.31 9.80 -19.97
C LYS A 188 -6.02 8.50 -19.22
N GLN A 189 -4.89 8.47 -18.51
CA GLN A 189 -4.42 7.29 -17.79
C GLN A 189 -4.50 7.56 -16.30
N ARG A 190 -4.94 6.55 -15.55
CA ARG A 190 -4.89 6.55 -14.08
C ARG A 190 -3.45 6.55 -13.59
N THR A 191 -3.24 7.17 -12.45
CA THR A 191 -1.94 7.38 -11.80
C THR A 191 -2.02 7.00 -10.31
N ILE A 192 -0.90 7.15 -9.60
CA ILE A 192 -0.85 7.02 -8.14
C ILE A 192 -1.94 7.88 -7.48
N ALA A 193 -2.15 9.11 -7.95
CA ALA A 193 -3.14 10.01 -7.37
C ALA A 193 -4.55 9.40 -7.40
N ASP A 194 -4.94 8.76 -8.50
CA ASP A 194 -6.27 8.15 -8.63
C ASP A 194 -6.45 7.01 -7.62
N ALA A 195 -5.42 6.18 -7.40
CA ALA A 195 -5.45 5.15 -6.36
C ALA A 195 -5.54 5.75 -4.95
N MET A 196 -4.82 6.84 -4.67
CA MET A 196 -4.82 7.52 -3.37
C MET A 196 -6.17 8.14 -3.01
N TYR A 197 -6.87 8.69 -4.02
CA TYR A 197 -8.18 9.33 -3.87
C TYR A 197 -9.37 8.39 -4.07
N ALA A 198 -9.18 7.15 -4.54
CA ALA A 198 -10.27 6.17 -4.71
C ALA A 198 -11.10 5.93 -3.43
N PRO A 199 -10.51 5.79 -2.22
CA PRO A 199 -11.30 5.63 -0.99
C PRO A 199 -12.11 6.88 -0.61
N VAL A 200 -11.82 8.05 -1.19
CA VAL A 200 -12.64 9.25 -1.00
C VAL A 200 -13.89 9.17 -1.88
N CYS A 201 -13.76 8.65 -3.11
CA CYS A 201 -14.91 8.41 -3.98
C CYS A 201 -15.91 7.45 -3.31
N THR A 202 -15.43 6.42 -2.61
CA THR A 202 -16.31 5.51 -1.85
C THR A 202 -17.00 6.21 -0.69
N ARG A 203 -16.30 7.07 0.06
CA ARG A 203 -16.90 7.89 1.13
C ARG A 203 -18.01 8.78 0.61
N PHE A 204 -17.73 9.49 -0.48
CA PHE A 204 -18.71 10.42 -1.05
C PHE A 204 -19.98 9.70 -1.49
N ALA A 205 -19.86 8.50 -2.06
CA ALA A 205 -21.01 7.66 -2.40
C ALA A 205 -21.71 7.03 -1.18
N THR A 206 -20.96 6.59 -0.16
CA THR A 206 -21.53 5.99 1.05
C THR A 206 -22.35 7.01 1.85
N TYR A 207 -21.92 8.26 1.93
CA TYR A 207 -22.53 9.32 2.76
C TYR A 207 -23.36 10.36 1.97
N ASP A 208 -23.61 10.14 0.68
CA ASP A 208 -24.29 11.07 -0.22
C ASP A 208 -23.76 12.51 -0.12
N VAL A 209 -22.43 12.65 -0.13
CA VAL A 209 -21.79 13.97 -0.10
C VAL A 209 -22.19 14.74 -1.37
N PRO A 210 -22.78 15.95 -1.25
CA PRO A 210 -23.16 16.73 -2.43
C PRO A 210 -21.91 17.20 -3.19
N LEU A 211 -21.84 16.87 -4.49
CA LEU A 211 -20.70 17.22 -5.35
C LEU A 211 -21.15 18.06 -6.55
N ASP A 212 -20.24 18.87 -7.07
CA ASP A 212 -20.41 19.47 -8.39
C ASP A 212 -20.28 18.40 -9.50
N LYS A 213 -20.64 18.79 -10.73
CA LYS A 213 -20.65 17.88 -11.88
C LYS A 213 -19.28 17.27 -12.20
N VAL A 214 -18.19 18.00 -11.98
CA VAL A 214 -16.82 17.54 -12.31
C VAL A 214 -16.40 16.47 -11.30
N CYS A 215 -16.57 16.75 -10.00
CA CYS A 215 -16.24 15.80 -8.95
C CYS A 215 -17.15 14.58 -8.97
N GLN A 216 -18.45 14.75 -9.24
CA GLN A 216 -19.39 13.65 -9.40
C GLN A 216 -18.97 12.71 -10.55
N ALA A 217 -18.63 13.26 -11.71
CA ALA A 217 -18.18 12.46 -12.86
C ALA A 217 -16.88 11.70 -12.57
N TYR A 218 -15.95 12.29 -11.83
CA TYR A 218 -14.74 11.60 -11.39
C TYR A 218 -15.02 10.46 -10.40
N CYS A 219 -15.92 10.68 -9.43
CA CYS A 219 -16.36 9.62 -8.52
C CYS A 219 -17.01 8.45 -9.27
N GLU A 220 -17.91 8.74 -10.22
CA GLU A 220 -18.57 7.73 -11.06
C GLU A 220 -17.55 6.95 -11.92
N LEU A 221 -16.58 7.65 -12.51
CA LEU A 221 -15.49 7.02 -13.27
C LEU A 221 -14.70 6.03 -12.42
N MET A 222 -14.29 6.46 -11.21
CA MET A 222 -13.49 5.64 -10.31
C MET A 222 -14.28 4.44 -9.79
N LEU A 223 -15.49 4.66 -9.28
CA LEU A 223 -16.37 3.57 -8.80
C LEU A 223 -16.79 2.62 -9.94
N GLY A 224 -16.78 3.10 -11.18
CA GLY A 224 -17.05 2.33 -12.38
C GLY A 224 -15.93 1.37 -12.81
N GLN A 225 -14.71 1.55 -12.31
CA GLN A 225 -13.55 0.74 -12.70
C GLN A 225 -13.73 -0.74 -12.34
N PRO A 226 -13.25 -1.69 -13.17
CA PRO A 226 -13.33 -3.12 -12.88
C PRO A 226 -12.73 -3.50 -11.52
N GLU A 227 -11.56 -2.95 -11.20
CA GLU A 227 -10.83 -3.21 -9.96
C GLU A 227 -11.62 -2.69 -8.74
N MET A 228 -12.27 -1.53 -8.85
CA MET A 228 -13.13 -1.00 -7.78
C MET A 228 -14.38 -1.85 -7.56
N LYS A 229 -15.03 -2.31 -8.64
CA LYS A 229 -16.18 -3.22 -8.56
C LYS A 229 -15.80 -4.56 -7.92
N GLU A 230 -14.62 -5.09 -8.26
CA GLU A 230 -14.07 -6.30 -7.67
C GLU A 230 -13.84 -6.12 -6.16
N TRP A 231 -13.20 -5.02 -5.76
CA TRP A 231 -12.98 -4.72 -4.35
C TRP A 231 -14.30 -4.59 -3.56
N ILE A 232 -15.26 -3.82 -4.09
CA ILE A 232 -16.58 -3.64 -3.47
C ILE A 232 -17.33 -4.97 -3.34
N LYS A 233 -17.24 -5.84 -4.35
CA LYS A 233 -17.81 -7.19 -4.28
C LYS A 233 -17.16 -8.00 -3.15
N GLY A 234 -15.83 -7.97 -3.06
CA GLY A 234 -15.08 -8.63 -1.98
C GLY A 234 -15.52 -8.14 -0.60
N ALA A 235 -15.60 -6.82 -0.40
CA ALA A 235 -16.06 -6.20 0.85
C ALA A 235 -17.47 -6.65 1.28
N LYS A 236 -18.40 -6.81 0.33
CA LYS A 236 -19.75 -7.28 0.60
C LYS A 236 -19.83 -8.77 0.95
N SER A 237 -18.82 -9.54 0.55
CA SER A 237 -18.71 -10.98 0.86
C SER A 237 -17.99 -11.27 2.17
N GLU A 238 -17.39 -10.27 2.82
CA GLU A 238 -16.75 -10.48 4.13
C GLU A 238 -17.78 -10.95 5.18
N PRO A 239 -17.42 -11.88 6.08
CA PRO A 239 -18.28 -12.26 7.21
C PRO A 239 -18.65 -11.04 8.06
N ILE A 240 -19.88 -11.02 8.58
CA ILE A 240 -20.31 -10.03 9.56
C ILE A 240 -19.83 -10.52 10.93
N ASP A 241 -18.54 -10.34 11.22
CA ASP A 241 -17.91 -10.89 12.43
C ASP A 241 -17.85 -9.87 13.58
N ILE A 242 -18.85 -8.99 13.70
CA ILE A 242 -18.89 -8.04 14.80
C ILE A 242 -20.33 -7.98 15.32
N ASP A 243 -20.50 -8.40 16.57
CA ASP A 243 -21.66 -8.07 17.39
C ASP A 243 -21.84 -6.55 17.30
N GLU A 244 -23.01 -6.09 16.83
CA GLU A 244 -23.34 -4.66 16.61
C GLU A 244 -23.18 -3.78 17.88
N LEU A 245 -22.87 -4.38 19.03
CA LEU A 245 -22.71 -3.77 20.34
C LEU A 245 -21.34 -3.11 20.60
N ASP A 246 -20.29 -3.42 19.83
CA ASP A 246 -18.94 -2.87 20.05
C ASP A 246 -18.63 -1.62 19.21
N VAL A 247 -19.57 -1.16 18.38
CA VAL A 247 -19.40 0.03 17.52
C VAL A 247 -20.59 0.98 17.69
N GLU A 248 -20.78 1.48 18.91
CA GLU A 248 -21.65 2.64 19.14
C GLU A 248 -20.96 3.89 18.54
N PHE A 249 -21.55 4.44 17.46
CA PHE A 249 -21.16 5.68 16.79
C PHE A 249 -21.93 6.90 17.32
#